data_AF-A0A943BI21-F1
#
_entry.id   AF-A0A943BI21-F1
#
_cell.length_a   1.000
_cell.length_b   1.000
_cell.length_c   1.000
_cell.angle_alpha   90.00
_cell.angle_beta   90.00
_cell.angle_gamma   90.00
#
_symmetry.space_group_name_H-M   'P 1'
#
loop_
_entity.id
_entity.type
_entity.pdbx_description
1 polymer ?
#
loop_
_entity_poly.entity_id
_entity_poly.type
_entity_poly.pdbx_seq_one_letter_code
_entity_poly.pdbx_strand_id
1 'polypeptide(L)'
;MKIKEVVKRINVDLFADQKMWLAKQAAQHDSQQAKGLLNLLDMIQDAAEEELGMNFSLLPKTEEVTQYCSNCDREVTLHWNVQTDGLKSFCPHCGERLMLCEYCPARDKSGFRCDYDEVTDTCTYNQHEQNLNTLIGYLYRDASNYKVYNQAVIPGVLSDDEKQRIWKSLQAGEWFIPQLVGLPAKQYHGTEDDHPYFELQSIEETLDPVDTDISGTNLVTAFEKYANMWEQNLPFL
;
A
#
# COMPACT_ATOMS: atom_id res chain seq x y z
N MET A 1 16.59 7.23 6.91
CA MET A 1 15.76 7.21 5.69
C MET A 1 16.68 7.02 4.49
N LYS A 2 16.50 5.95 3.70
CA LYS A 2 17.35 5.69 2.51
C LYS A 2 16.95 6.65 1.38
N ILE A 3 17.90 7.12 0.57
CA ILE A 3 17.63 8.10 -0.49
C ILE A 3 16.55 7.62 -1.48
N LYS A 4 16.51 6.32 -1.79
CA LYS A 4 15.48 5.69 -2.63
C LYS A 4 14.06 5.86 -2.06
N GLU A 5 13.89 5.82 -0.74
CA GLU A 5 12.60 6.03 -0.08
C GLU A 5 12.11 7.48 -0.18
N VAL A 6 13.04 8.43 -0.25
CA VAL A 6 12.70 9.86 -0.41
C VAL A 6 12.24 10.13 -1.83
N VAL A 7 12.98 9.60 -2.82
CA VAL A 7 12.69 9.81 -4.24
C VAL A 7 11.35 9.17 -4.62
N LYS A 8 11.06 7.96 -4.13
CA LYS A 8 9.76 7.29 -4.34
C LYS A 8 8.54 8.08 -3.84
N ARG A 9 8.74 9.04 -2.92
CA ARG A 9 7.68 9.88 -2.34
C ARG A 9 7.60 11.26 -2.98
N ILE A 10 8.35 11.53 -4.05
CA ILE A 10 8.25 12.79 -4.78
C ILE A 10 6.84 12.94 -5.33
N ASN A 11 6.21 14.08 -5.04
CA ASN A 11 4.99 14.50 -5.71
C ASN A 11 5.35 14.96 -7.12
N VAL A 12 4.95 14.17 -8.13
CA VAL A 12 5.31 14.39 -9.54
C VAL A 12 4.75 15.71 -10.08
N ASP A 13 3.53 16.10 -9.71
CA ASP A 13 2.93 17.36 -10.16
C ASP A 13 3.70 18.57 -9.62
N LEU A 14 4.00 18.57 -8.33
CA LEU A 14 4.78 19.64 -7.70
C LEU A 14 6.20 19.69 -8.29
N PHE A 15 6.80 18.54 -8.57
CA PHE A 15 8.10 18.45 -9.20
C PHE A 15 8.09 19.05 -10.61
N ALA A 16 7.05 18.76 -11.40
CA ALA A 16 6.89 19.35 -12.73
C ALA A 16 6.64 20.87 -12.68
N ASP A 17 5.83 21.34 -11.73
CA ASP A 17 5.60 22.77 -11.50
C ASP A 17 6.89 23.52 -11.14
N GLN A 18 7.73 22.91 -10.29
CA GLN A 18 9.05 23.45 -9.94
C GLN A 18 9.97 23.56 -11.16
N LYS A 19 10.02 22.52 -12.00
CA LYS A 19 10.79 22.55 -13.26
C LYS A 19 10.28 23.64 -14.20
N MET A 20 8.97 23.76 -14.38
CA MET A 20 8.37 24.79 -15.23
C MET A 20 8.65 26.20 -14.71
N TRP A 21 8.62 26.42 -13.39
CA TRP A 21 8.98 27.69 -12.78
C TRP A 21 10.46 28.02 -13.02
N LEU A 22 11.38 27.07 -12.81
CA LEU A 22 12.81 27.24 -13.07
C LEU A 22 13.11 27.53 -14.54
N ALA A 23 12.45 26.84 -15.47
CA ALA A 23 12.57 27.09 -16.89
C ALA A 23 12.15 28.53 -17.26
N LYS A 24 11.07 29.04 -16.67
CA LYS A 24 10.65 30.44 -16.83
C LYS A 24 11.71 31.40 -16.28
N GLN A 25 12.27 31.15 -15.11
CA GLN A 25 13.34 32.00 -14.53
C GLN A 25 14.61 31.99 -15.39
N ALA A 26 15.00 30.83 -15.90
CA ALA A 26 16.14 30.67 -16.79
C ALA A 26 15.95 31.42 -18.12
N ALA A 27 14.72 31.41 -18.67
CA ALA A 27 14.41 32.07 -19.93
C ALA A 27 14.21 33.59 -19.79
N GLN A 28 13.51 34.05 -18.74
CA GLN A 28 13.13 35.45 -18.56
C GLN A 28 14.24 36.31 -17.96
N HIS A 29 15.08 35.72 -17.11
CA HIS A 29 16.10 36.45 -16.34
C HIS A 29 17.53 35.98 -16.62
N ASP A 30 17.72 35.07 -17.58
CA ASP A 30 19.01 34.44 -17.89
C ASP A 30 19.73 33.89 -16.65
N SER A 31 18.97 33.45 -15.64
CA SER A 31 19.52 33.05 -14.35
C SER A 31 20.31 31.75 -14.47
N GLN A 32 21.63 31.84 -14.26
CA GLN A 32 22.51 30.69 -14.27
C GLN A 32 22.21 29.71 -13.12
N GLN A 33 21.77 30.24 -11.98
CA GLN A 33 21.33 29.43 -10.83
C GLN A 33 20.08 28.62 -11.19
N ALA A 34 19.10 29.24 -11.85
CA ALA A 34 17.89 28.54 -12.29
C ALA A 34 18.21 27.43 -13.29
N LYS A 35 19.14 27.68 -14.25
CA LYS A 35 19.63 26.65 -15.18
C LYS A 35 20.32 25.49 -14.45
N GLY A 36 21.17 25.78 -13.48
CA GLY A 36 21.86 24.76 -12.69
C GLY A 36 20.90 23.89 -11.88
N LEU A 37 19.89 24.51 -11.26
CA LEU A 37 18.84 23.78 -10.53
C LEU A 37 17.96 22.96 -11.47
N LEU A 38 17.58 23.50 -12.62
CA LEU A 38 16.78 22.78 -13.61
C LEU A 38 17.51 21.52 -14.09
N ASN A 39 18.80 21.65 -14.45
CA ASN A 39 19.63 20.50 -14.85
C ASN A 39 19.71 19.44 -13.74
N LEU A 40 19.83 19.85 -12.47
CA LEU A 40 19.83 18.91 -11.35
C LEU A 40 18.50 18.15 -11.24
N LEU A 41 17.37 18.84 -11.42
CA LEU A 41 16.06 18.19 -11.42
C LEU A 41 15.89 17.24 -12.60
N ASP A 42 16.39 17.59 -13.79
CA ASP A 42 16.42 16.69 -14.95
C ASP A 42 17.20 15.41 -14.61
N MET A 43 18.40 15.53 -14.04
CA MET A 43 19.19 14.37 -13.63
C MET A 43 18.50 13.50 -12.56
N ILE A 44 17.78 14.11 -11.61
CA ILE A 44 17.00 13.38 -10.61
C ILE A 44 15.85 12.62 -11.28
N GLN A 45 15.15 13.24 -12.23
CA GLN A 45 14.10 12.59 -13.00
C GLN A 45 14.66 11.40 -13.77
N ASP A 46 15.72 11.60 -14.56
CA ASP A 46 16.34 10.54 -15.37
C ASP A 46 16.75 9.34 -14.50
N ALA A 47 17.41 9.61 -13.36
CA ALA A 47 17.83 8.57 -12.43
C ALA A 47 16.63 7.86 -11.76
N ALA A 48 15.56 8.59 -11.44
CA ALA A 48 14.36 8.02 -10.85
C ALA A 48 13.57 7.16 -11.85
N GLU A 49 13.51 7.57 -13.11
CA GLU A 49 12.93 6.77 -14.20
C GLU A 49 13.74 5.49 -14.44
N GLU A 50 15.07 5.59 -14.52
CA GLU A 50 15.96 4.45 -14.80
C GLU A 50 16.09 3.47 -13.61
N GLU A 51 16.34 3.98 -12.40
CA GLU A 51 16.63 3.12 -11.24
C GLU A 51 15.40 2.70 -10.45
N LEU A 52 14.32 3.49 -10.48
CA LEU A 52 13.14 3.28 -9.65
C LEU A 52 11.88 3.00 -10.47
N GLY A 53 11.94 3.12 -11.81
CA GLY A 53 10.77 2.93 -12.67
C GLY A 53 9.66 3.96 -12.41
N MET A 54 10.00 5.12 -11.85
CA MET A 54 9.04 6.21 -11.66
C MET A 54 8.64 6.79 -13.02
N ASN A 55 7.45 7.37 -13.12
CA ASN A 55 7.00 8.02 -14.34
C ASN A 55 6.65 9.48 -14.05
N PHE A 56 7.39 10.40 -14.67
CA PHE A 56 7.17 11.84 -14.54
C PHE A 56 6.35 12.44 -15.68
N SER A 57 5.79 11.59 -16.55
CA SER A 57 4.86 12.02 -17.61
C SER A 57 3.61 12.60 -16.97
N LEU A 58 3.37 13.88 -17.24
CA LEU A 58 2.14 14.54 -16.82
C LEU A 58 0.96 13.96 -17.59
N LEU A 59 -0.06 13.57 -16.84
CA LEU A 59 -1.34 13.20 -17.40
C LEU A 59 -2.02 14.43 -18.03
N PRO A 60 -2.70 14.28 -19.18
CA PRO A 60 -3.37 15.40 -19.83
C PRO A 60 -4.54 15.89 -18.99
N LYS A 61 -4.76 17.21 -18.95
CA LYS A 61 -5.99 17.78 -18.40
C LYS A 61 -7.14 17.53 -19.38
N THR A 62 -8.23 16.98 -18.90
CA THR A 62 -9.45 16.71 -19.68
C THR A 62 -10.68 17.26 -18.95
N GLU A 63 -11.75 17.52 -19.69
CA GLU A 63 -13.07 17.86 -19.12
C GLU A 63 -14.03 16.66 -19.24
N GLU A 64 -13.89 15.90 -20.32
CA GLU A 64 -14.58 14.64 -20.56
C GLU A 64 -13.63 13.61 -21.17
N VAL A 65 -13.92 12.33 -20.95
CA VAL A 65 -13.23 11.19 -21.54
C VAL A 65 -14.25 10.25 -22.16
N THR A 66 -13.90 9.64 -23.29
CA THR A 66 -14.71 8.59 -23.92
C THR A 66 -13.89 7.32 -24.04
N GLN A 67 -14.43 6.18 -23.59
CA GLN A 67 -13.74 4.90 -23.57
C GLN A 67 -14.72 3.74 -23.71
N TYR A 68 -14.33 2.69 -24.43
CA TYR A 68 -15.07 1.42 -24.46
C TYR A 68 -14.76 0.58 -23.22
N CYS A 69 -15.81 0.08 -22.56
CA CYS A 69 -15.67 -0.83 -21.42
C CYS A 69 -15.35 -2.25 -21.88
N SER A 70 -14.18 -2.79 -21.51
CA SER A 70 -13.75 -4.15 -21.89
C SER A 70 -14.60 -5.29 -21.34
N ASN A 71 -15.50 -5.03 -20.38
CA ASN A 71 -16.40 -6.05 -19.84
C ASN A 71 -17.78 -6.11 -20.52
N CYS A 72 -18.34 -4.96 -20.89
CA CYS A 72 -19.71 -4.89 -21.43
C CYS A 72 -19.81 -4.27 -22.83
N ASP A 73 -18.67 -3.92 -23.42
CA ASP A 73 -18.49 -3.35 -24.77
C ASP A 73 -19.30 -2.08 -25.05
N ARG A 74 -19.76 -1.39 -23.99
CA ARG A 74 -20.42 -0.09 -24.12
C ARG A 74 -19.39 1.02 -24.16
N GLU A 75 -19.60 1.94 -25.09
CA GLU A 75 -18.95 3.24 -25.10
C GLU A 75 -19.47 4.07 -23.92
N VAL A 76 -18.55 4.59 -23.12
CA VAL A 76 -18.86 5.39 -21.93
C VAL A 76 -18.17 6.74 -22.09
N THR A 77 -18.95 7.82 -21.97
CA THR A 77 -18.44 9.19 -21.84
C THR A 77 -18.66 9.67 -20.41
N LEU A 78 -17.60 10.18 -19.77
CA LEU A 78 -17.62 10.66 -18.39
C LEU A 78 -17.08 12.09 -18.33
N HIS A 79 -17.64 12.92 -17.46
CA HIS A 79 -16.94 14.12 -16.99
C HIS A 79 -15.81 13.67 -16.07
N TRP A 80 -14.58 13.80 -16.54
CA TRP A 80 -13.41 13.22 -15.91
C TRP A 80 -12.18 14.02 -16.31
N ASN A 81 -11.40 14.45 -15.32
CA ASN A 81 -10.14 15.13 -15.55
C ASN A 81 -8.98 14.15 -15.29
N VAL A 82 -8.41 13.57 -16.34
CA VAL A 82 -7.36 12.53 -16.23
C VAL A 82 -6.16 13.01 -15.41
N GLN A 83 -5.84 14.31 -15.43
CA GLN A 83 -4.77 14.88 -14.62
C GLN A 83 -5.03 14.76 -13.13
N THR A 84 -6.26 15.00 -12.67
CA THR A 84 -6.60 15.04 -11.23
C THR A 84 -7.22 13.73 -10.73
N ASP A 85 -7.98 13.07 -11.59
CA ASP A 85 -8.81 11.90 -11.24
C ASP A 85 -8.11 10.59 -11.64
N GLY A 86 -7.03 10.68 -12.42
CA GLY A 86 -6.21 9.55 -12.84
C GLY A 86 -6.78 8.78 -14.04
N LEU A 87 -6.20 7.60 -14.29
CA LEU A 87 -6.45 6.79 -15.48
C LEU A 87 -7.46 5.63 -15.28
N LYS A 88 -8.13 5.57 -14.12
CA LYS A 88 -9.05 4.47 -13.77
C LYS A 88 -10.38 5.03 -13.28
N SER A 89 -11.46 4.53 -13.86
CA SER A 89 -12.84 4.82 -13.44
C SER A 89 -13.65 3.52 -13.35
N PHE A 90 -14.95 3.63 -13.14
CA PHE A 90 -15.89 2.50 -13.14
C PHE A 90 -16.95 2.69 -14.22
N CYS A 91 -17.27 1.62 -14.95
CA CYS A 91 -18.31 1.66 -15.96
C CYS A 91 -19.68 1.87 -15.29
N PRO A 92 -20.44 2.93 -15.66
CA PRO A 92 -21.75 3.19 -15.05
C PRO A 92 -22.83 2.18 -15.45
N HIS A 93 -22.53 1.27 -16.38
CA HIS A 93 -23.48 0.28 -16.88
C HIS A 93 -23.31 -1.10 -16.25
N CYS A 94 -22.08 -1.55 -16.00
CA CYS A 94 -21.81 -2.88 -15.44
C CYS A 94 -21.06 -2.85 -14.10
N GLY A 95 -20.59 -1.68 -13.65
CA GLY A 95 -19.83 -1.53 -12.40
C GLY A 95 -18.37 -1.98 -12.49
N GLU A 96 -17.95 -2.65 -13.58
CA GLU A 96 -16.57 -3.08 -13.74
C GLU A 96 -15.59 -1.93 -14.01
N ARG A 97 -14.31 -2.21 -13.75
CA ARG A 97 -13.21 -1.25 -13.94
C ARG A 97 -13.11 -0.78 -15.40
N LEU A 98 -13.05 0.54 -15.59
CA LEU A 98 -12.84 1.19 -16.88
C LEU A 98 -11.44 1.82 -16.91
N MET A 99 -10.58 1.29 -17.77
CA MET A 99 -9.21 1.77 -17.95
C MET A 99 -9.15 2.83 -19.06
N LEU A 100 -8.67 4.03 -18.76
CA LEU A 100 -8.57 5.15 -19.72
C LEU A 100 -7.26 5.06 -20.54
N CYS A 101 -7.00 3.90 -21.13
CA CYS A 101 -5.74 3.58 -21.80
C CYS A 101 -5.40 4.50 -22.98
N GLU A 102 -6.38 5.14 -23.61
CA GLU A 102 -6.17 6.13 -24.69
C GLU A 102 -5.46 7.40 -24.19
N TYR A 103 -5.66 7.76 -22.93
CA TYR A 103 -5.07 8.94 -22.29
C TYR A 103 -3.78 8.62 -21.53
N CYS A 104 -3.42 7.33 -21.45
CA CYS A 104 -2.22 6.88 -20.77
C CYS A 104 -0.98 7.35 -21.56
N PRO A 105 0.08 7.88 -20.91
CA PRO A 105 1.33 8.21 -21.58
C PRO A 105 2.32 7.03 -21.64
N ALA A 106 2.14 5.99 -20.82
CA ALA A 106 2.99 4.80 -20.85
C ALA A 106 2.81 4.04 -22.17
N ARG A 107 3.92 3.54 -22.72
CA ARG A 107 3.93 2.81 -23.99
C ARG A 107 4.59 1.45 -23.82
N ASP A 108 4.05 0.45 -24.51
CA ASP A 108 4.66 -0.87 -24.63
C ASP A 108 6.02 -0.80 -25.35
N LYS A 109 6.69 -1.95 -25.48
CA LYS A 109 7.99 -2.03 -26.19
C LYS A 109 7.95 -1.57 -27.65
N SER A 110 6.77 -1.52 -28.25
CA SER A 110 6.60 -1.00 -29.61
C SER A 110 6.58 0.54 -29.64
N GLY A 111 6.26 1.19 -28.51
CA GLY A 111 6.15 2.64 -28.41
C GLY A 111 4.80 3.20 -28.86
N PHE A 112 3.88 2.35 -29.35
CA PHE A 112 2.64 2.80 -30.01
C PHE A 112 1.37 2.60 -29.18
N ARG A 113 1.36 1.66 -28.22
CA ARG A 113 0.16 1.31 -27.44
C ARG A 113 0.44 1.42 -25.95
N CYS A 114 -0.61 1.57 -25.13
CA CYS A 114 -0.49 1.43 -23.68
C CYS A 114 0.20 0.09 -23.34
N ASP A 115 1.07 0.10 -22.34
CA ASP A 115 1.82 -1.06 -21.83
C ASP A 115 0.97 -1.99 -20.94
N TYR A 116 -0.35 -1.95 -21.07
CA TYR A 116 -1.25 -2.82 -20.32
C TYR A 116 -1.22 -4.25 -20.86
N ASP A 117 -0.97 -5.19 -19.94
CA ASP A 117 -0.96 -6.62 -20.19
C ASP A 117 -2.26 -7.22 -19.63
N GLU A 118 -3.13 -7.69 -20.55
CA GLU A 118 -4.42 -8.31 -20.22
C GLU A 118 -4.26 -9.65 -19.48
N VAL A 119 -3.12 -10.33 -19.63
CA VAL A 119 -2.85 -11.63 -18.99
C VAL A 119 -2.47 -11.42 -17.53
N THR A 120 -1.60 -10.47 -17.25
CA THR A 120 -1.16 -10.18 -15.88
C THR A 120 -2.04 -9.15 -15.16
N ASP A 121 -2.96 -8.51 -15.89
CA ASP A 121 -3.79 -7.40 -15.43
C ASP A 121 -2.98 -6.16 -14.97
N THR A 122 -1.80 -5.92 -15.55
CA THR A 122 -0.90 -4.86 -15.10
C THR A 122 -0.42 -3.90 -16.17
N CYS A 123 -0.13 -2.65 -15.79
CA CYS A 123 0.61 -1.67 -16.61
C CYS A 123 1.42 -0.72 -15.71
N THR A 124 2.20 0.20 -16.28
CA THR A 124 2.96 1.21 -15.50
C THR A 124 2.09 1.97 -14.49
N TYR A 125 0.86 2.31 -14.86
CA TYR A 125 -0.11 3.03 -14.01
C TYR A 125 -1.16 2.12 -13.34
N ASN A 126 -1.12 0.83 -13.65
CA ASN A 126 -1.93 -0.21 -13.07
C ASN A 126 -1.03 -1.34 -12.63
N GLN A 127 0.01 -1.04 -11.87
CA GLN A 127 0.65 -2.10 -11.14
C GLN A 127 -0.38 -2.57 -10.12
N HIS A 128 -0.54 -3.88 -10.00
CA HIS A 128 -0.82 -4.39 -8.67
C HIS A 128 0.35 -3.85 -7.86
N GLU A 129 0.18 -2.71 -7.17
CA GLU A 129 0.66 -2.70 -5.79
C GLU A 129 0.14 -4.03 -5.29
N GLN A 130 1.04 -5.01 -5.22
CA GLN A 130 0.80 -6.22 -4.49
C GLN A 130 0.21 -5.67 -3.21
N ASN A 131 -1.11 -5.83 -3.01
CA ASN A 131 -1.80 -5.26 -1.86
C ASN A 131 -1.32 -6.14 -0.71
N LEU A 132 -0.06 -5.91 -0.34
CA LEU A 132 0.68 -6.67 0.62
C LEU A 132 -0.09 -6.43 1.90
N ASN A 133 -0.63 -7.52 2.38
CA ASN A 133 -1.26 -7.59 3.67
C ASN A 133 -0.19 -7.97 4.67
N THR A 134 -0.53 -7.90 5.95
CA THR A 134 0.37 -8.35 7.01
C THR A 134 -0.15 -9.67 7.56
N LEU A 135 0.66 -10.72 7.45
CA LEU A 135 0.46 -12.02 8.09
C LEU A 135 1.02 -11.96 9.51
N ILE A 136 0.20 -12.31 10.49
CA ILE A 136 0.57 -12.39 11.90
C ILE A 136 0.52 -13.86 12.31
N GLY A 137 1.68 -14.44 12.61
CA GLY A 137 1.81 -15.80 13.11
C GLY A 137 1.94 -15.83 14.63
N TYR A 138 1.17 -16.70 15.30
CA TYR A 138 1.20 -16.85 16.76
C TYR A 138 0.84 -18.27 17.18
N LEU A 139 1.26 -18.64 18.39
CA LEU A 139 1.24 -20.02 18.87
C LEU A 139 0.56 -20.11 20.23
N TYR A 140 -0.43 -20.99 20.35
CA TYR A 140 -0.92 -21.45 21.65
C TYR A 140 -0.11 -22.66 22.11
N ARG A 141 0.17 -22.72 23.41
CA ARG A 141 0.78 -23.86 24.07
C ARG A 141 0.06 -24.17 25.37
N ASP A 142 -0.28 -25.43 25.60
CA ASP A 142 -0.86 -25.88 26.87
C ASP A 142 0.22 -26.33 27.88
N ALA A 143 -0.22 -26.69 29.09
CA ALA A 143 0.66 -27.19 30.15
C ALA A 143 1.37 -28.51 29.81
N SER A 144 0.84 -29.28 28.85
CA SER A 144 1.43 -30.53 28.34
C SER A 144 2.28 -30.32 27.08
N ASN A 145 2.57 -29.06 26.71
CA ASN A 145 3.37 -28.66 25.55
C ASN A 145 2.79 -29.02 24.18
N TYR A 146 1.47 -29.26 24.07
CA TYR A 146 0.79 -29.33 22.78
C TYR A 146 0.71 -27.93 22.15
N LYS A 147 0.89 -27.88 20.84
CA LYS A 147 1.04 -26.64 20.06
C LYS A 147 -0.12 -26.45 19.09
N VAL A 148 -0.73 -25.27 19.09
CA VAL A 148 -1.72 -24.88 18.09
C VAL A 148 -1.26 -23.60 17.39
N TYR A 149 -0.89 -23.74 16.13
CA TYR A 149 -0.50 -22.61 15.29
C TYR A 149 -1.73 -21.83 14.82
N ASN A 150 -1.64 -20.52 14.95
CA ASN A 150 -2.63 -19.57 14.52
C ASN A 150 -1.99 -18.55 13.58
N GLN A 151 -2.83 -18.02 12.69
CA GLN A 151 -2.44 -16.97 11.78
C GLN A 151 -3.62 -16.04 11.53
N ALA A 152 -3.33 -14.81 11.14
CA ALA A 152 -4.32 -13.82 10.69
C ALA A 152 -3.68 -12.89 9.67
N VAL A 153 -4.45 -12.49 8.66
CA VAL A 153 -4.07 -11.56 7.60
C VAL A 153 -4.87 -10.28 7.75
N ILE A 154 -4.17 -9.17 8.02
CA ILE A 154 -4.75 -7.83 8.15
C ILE A 154 -4.45 -6.98 6.90
N PRO A 155 -5.31 -6.01 6.53
CA PRO A 155 -5.10 -5.20 5.34
C PRO A 155 -3.86 -4.31 5.46
N GLY A 156 -3.06 -4.27 4.38
CA GLY A 156 -1.90 -3.40 4.25
C GLY A 156 -0.65 -3.87 4.99
N VAL A 157 0.44 -3.11 4.83
CA VAL A 157 1.75 -3.39 5.44
C VAL A 157 1.94 -2.57 6.70
N LEU A 158 2.27 -3.23 7.81
CA LEU A 158 2.76 -2.55 9.00
C LEU A 158 4.19 -2.03 8.79
N SER A 159 4.42 -0.77 9.16
CA SER A 159 5.78 -0.20 9.20
C SER A 159 6.65 -0.86 10.27
N ASP A 160 7.97 -0.75 10.13
CA ASP A 160 8.92 -1.31 11.12
C ASP A 160 8.70 -0.73 12.54
N ASP A 161 8.28 0.53 12.64
CA ASP A 161 7.93 1.17 13.91
C ASP A 161 6.67 0.54 14.54
N GLU A 162 5.62 0.33 13.74
CA GLU A 162 4.39 -0.34 14.18
C GLU A 162 4.66 -1.79 14.62
N LYS A 163 5.45 -2.54 13.84
CA LYS A 163 5.90 -3.89 14.22
C LYS A 163 6.63 -3.84 15.57
N GLN A 164 7.55 -2.89 15.76
CA GLN A 164 8.30 -2.77 17.01
C GLN A 164 7.40 -2.41 18.20
N ARG A 165 6.39 -1.57 18.01
CA ARG A 165 5.41 -1.21 19.05
C ARG A 165 4.59 -2.42 19.49
N ILE A 166 4.19 -3.29 18.56
CA ILE A 166 3.55 -4.58 18.88
C ILE A 166 4.48 -5.44 19.74
N TRP A 167 5.72 -5.69 19.28
CA TRP A 167 6.69 -6.51 20.02
C TRP A 167 6.98 -5.98 21.44
N LYS A 168 7.06 -4.65 21.60
CA LYS A 168 7.28 -4.00 22.92
C LYS A 168 6.08 -4.10 23.87
N SER A 169 4.88 -4.39 23.35
CA SER A 169 3.65 -4.45 24.15
C SER A 169 3.38 -5.84 24.74
N LEU A 170 4.13 -6.86 24.30
CA LEU A 170 3.97 -8.24 24.74
C LEU A 170 4.30 -8.41 26.22
N GLN A 171 3.49 -9.22 26.91
CA GLN A 171 3.78 -9.68 28.27
C GLN A 171 5.06 -10.51 28.27
N ALA A 172 6.00 -10.13 29.14
CA ALA A 172 7.35 -10.71 29.20
C ALA A 172 8.10 -10.73 27.85
N GLY A 173 7.70 -9.88 26.88
CA GLY A 173 8.31 -9.79 25.56
C GLY A 173 7.89 -10.88 24.56
N GLU A 174 6.97 -11.77 24.92
CA GLU A 174 6.60 -12.93 24.09
C GLU A 174 5.09 -13.15 23.98
N TRP A 175 4.33 -12.80 25.03
CA TRP A 175 2.97 -13.28 25.22
C TRP A 175 1.90 -12.19 25.03
N PHE A 176 0.75 -12.56 24.50
CA PHE A 176 -0.44 -11.69 24.39
C PHE A 176 -1.73 -12.51 24.36
N ILE A 177 -2.88 -11.84 24.38
CA ILE A 177 -4.21 -12.47 24.30
C ILE A 177 -4.89 -12.03 22.98
N PRO A 178 -5.00 -12.92 21.96
CA PRO A 178 -5.48 -12.56 20.63
C PRO A 178 -6.86 -11.88 20.60
N GLN A 179 -7.79 -12.38 21.40
CA GLN A 179 -9.16 -11.88 21.44
C GLN A 179 -9.27 -10.41 21.87
N LEU A 180 -8.37 -9.93 22.74
CA LEU A 180 -8.36 -8.53 23.19
C LEU A 180 -7.93 -7.58 22.09
N VAL A 181 -7.09 -8.06 21.17
CA VAL A 181 -6.57 -7.29 20.03
C VAL A 181 -7.33 -7.59 18.73
N GLY A 182 -8.47 -8.27 18.79
CA GLY A 182 -9.31 -8.55 17.62
C GLY A 182 -8.76 -9.62 16.67
N LEU A 183 -7.84 -10.46 17.14
CA LEU A 183 -7.33 -11.61 16.40
C LEU A 183 -8.06 -12.90 16.80
N PRO A 184 -8.19 -13.88 15.88
CA PRO A 184 -8.81 -15.17 16.19
C PRO A 184 -7.98 -15.96 17.22
N ALA A 185 -8.60 -16.93 17.88
CA ALA A 185 -7.92 -17.76 18.87
C ALA A 185 -8.40 -19.21 18.75
N LYS A 186 -7.63 -20.05 18.06
CA LYS A 186 -7.80 -21.50 18.08
C LYS A 186 -6.88 -22.07 19.16
N GLN A 187 -7.49 -22.71 20.15
CA GLN A 187 -6.82 -23.36 21.27
C GLN A 187 -7.51 -24.69 21.59
N TYR A 188 -6.79 -25.59 22.26
CA TYR A 188 -7.42 -26.76 22.89
C TYR A 188 -7.97 -26.34 24.26
N HIS A 189 -9.12 -26.90 24.64
CA HIS A 189 -9.68 -26.77 25.98
C HIS A 189 -9.68 -28.15 26.61
N GLY A 190 -9.07 -28.32 27.78
CA GLY A 190 -9.04 -29.65 28.38
C GLY A 190 -8.42 -29.82 29.75
N THR A 191 -7.76 -28.80 30.34
CA THR A 191 -7.07 -28.98 31.63
C THR A 191 -7.26 -27.80 32.59
N GLU A 192 -7.01 -28.03 33.88
CA GLU A 192 -7.08 -27.00 34.94
C GLU A 192 -5.95 -25.95 34.84
N ASP A 193 -4.96 -26.17 33.98
CA ASP A 193 -3.80 -25.28 33.76
C ASP A 193 -3.92 -24.42 32.49
N ASP A 194 -5.10 -24.39 31.84
CA ASP A 194 -5.31 -23.64 30.60
C ASP A 194 -5.17 -22.12 30.85
N HIS A 195 -4.25 -21.47 30.13
CA HIS A 195 -4.02 -20.02 30.20
C HIS A 195 -4.45 -19.31 28.92
N PRO A 196 -4.79 -18.00 28.95
CA PRO A 196 -5.28 -17.28 27.77
C PRO A 196 -4.18 -16.79 26.83
N TYR A 197 -2.90 -16.99 27.18
CA TYR A 197 -1.77 -16.44 26.46
C TYR A 197 -1.36 -17.23 25.21
N PHE A 198 -0.95 -16.48 24.19
CA PHE A 198 -0.34 -16.96 22.96
C PHE A 198 1.03 -16.30 22.78
N GLU A 199 1.98 -17.05 22.24
CA GLU A 199 3.34 -16.62 21.89
C GLU A 199 3.32 -15.99 20.49
N LEU A 200 3.69 -14.72 20.34
CA LEU A 200 3.83 -14.09 19.02
C LEU A 200 5.05 -14.68 18.29
N GLN A 201 4.87 -15.19 17.08
CA GLN A 201 5.95 -15.83 16.30
C GLN A 201 6.48 -14.92 15.20
N SER A 202 5.60 -14.27 14.42
CA SER A 202 6.02 -13.48 13.27
C SER A 202 5.02 -12.39 12.88
N ILE A 203 5.55 -11.35 12.22
CA ILE A 203 4.78 -10.31 11.53
C ILE A 203 5.44 -10.10 10.16
N GLU A 204 4.81 -10.63 9.12
CA GLU A 204 5.37 -10.77 7.78
C GLU A 204 4.46 -10.13 6.73
N GLU A 205 5.01 -9.75 5.58
CA GLU A 205 4.23 -9.28 4.44
C GLU A 205 3.72 -10.49 3.65
N THR A 206 2.47 -10.45 3.18
CA THR A 206 1.87 -11.55 2.40
C THR A 206 0.97 -11.03 1.27
N LEU A 207 0.76 -11.86 0.26
CA LEU A 207 -0.22 -11.67 -0.81
C LEU A 207 -1.55 -12.34 -0.52
N ASP A 208 -1.63 -13.09 0.58
CA ASP A 208 -2.85 -13.77 0.97
C ASP A 208 -3.99 -12.77 1.19
N PRO A 209 -5.25 -13.15 0.87
CA PRO A 209 -6.40 -12.28 1.09
C PRO A 209 -6.61 -12.01 2.59
N VAL A 210 -7.06 -10.80 2.89
CA VAL A 210 -7.44 -10.39 4.26
C VAL A 210 -8.52 -11.33 4.80
N ASP A 211 -8.32 -11.83 6.02
CA ASP A 211 -9.25 -12.73 6.70
C ASP A 211 -9.74 -12.19 8.05
N THR A 212 -9.47 -10.91 8.34
CA THR A 212 -9.89 -10.21 9.55
C THR A 212 -10.47 -8.83 9.25
N ASP A 213 -11.32 -8.33 10.16
CA ASP A 213 -11.93 -7.00 10.06
C ASP A 213 -11.08 -5.89 10.72
N ILE A 214 -9.94 -6.23 11.33
CA ILE A 214 -9.10 -5.27 12.06
C ILE A 214 -8.05 -4.64 11.15
N SER A 215 -7.92 -3.30 11.20
CA SER A 215 -6.85 -2.58 10.49
C SER A 215 -5.53 -2.62 11.27
N GLY A 216 -4.41 -2.42 10.57
CA GLY A 216 -3.08 -2.32 11.20
C GLY A 216 -3.00 -1.28 12.33
N THR A 217 -3.54 -0.07 12.11
CA THR A 217 -3.54 0.98 13.13
C THR A 217 -4.36 0.59 14.37
N ASN A 218 -5.52 -0.04 14.18
CA ASN A 218 -6.37 -0.50 15.29
C ASN A 218 -5.70 -1.63 16.06
N LEU A 219 -5.02 -2.54 15.37
CA LEU A 219 -4.27 -3.62 15.98
C LEU A 219 -3.14 -3.08 16.87
N VAL A 220 -2.29 -2.19 16.34
CA VAL A 220 -1.19 -1.57 17.11
C VAL A 220 -1.73 -0.85 18.35
N THR A 221 -2.79 -0.08 18.18
CA THR A 221 -3.45 0.64 19.28
C THR A 221 -3.98 -0.32 20.35
N ALA A 222 -4.54 -1.46 19.95
CA ALA A 222 -5.03 -2.47 20.87
C ALA A 222 -3.89 -3.14 21.67
N PHE A 223 -2.78 -3.48 21.01
CA PHE A 223 -1.59 -4.01 21.70
C PHE A 223 -1.07 -3.04 22.77
N GLU A 224 -0.92 -1.76 22.42
CA GLU A 224 -0.46 -0.74 23.36
C GLU A 224 -1.44 -0.51 24.51
N LYS A 225 -2.74 -0.54 24.22
CA LYS A 225 -3.80 -0.38 25.23
C LYS A 225 -3.72 -1.46 26.31
N TYR A 226 -3.46 -2.71 25.92
CA TYR A 226 -3.41 -3.84 26.86
C TYR A 226 -2.01 -4.16 27.38
N ALA A 227 -0.99 -3.41 26.94
CA ALA A 227 0.37 -3.55 27.44
C ALA A 227 0.38 -3.44 28.98
N ASN A 228 0.94 -4.46 29.64
CA ASN A 228 0.97 -4.61 31.12
C ASN A 228 -0.39 -4.82 31.81
N MET A 229 -1.49 -5.01 31.07
CA MET A 229 -2.85 -5.18 31.63
C MET A 229 -3.65 -6.30 30.95
N TRP A 230 -2.98 -7.28 30.35
CA TRP A 230 -3.59 -8.36 29.56
C TRP A 230 -4.67 -9.15 30.32
N GLU A 231 -4.38 -9.65 31.52
CA GLU A 231 -5.35 -10.45 32.32
C GLU A 231 -6.52 -9.64 32.90
N GLN A 232 -6.32 -8.36 33.18
CA GLN A 232 -7.33 -7.51 33.83
C GLN A 232 -8.52 -7.18 32.93
N ASN A 233 -8.40 -7.47 31.63
CA ASN A 233 -9.37 -7.10 30.60
C ASN A 233 -10.06 -8.31 29.96
N LEU A 234 -9.86 -9.51 30.50
CA LEU A 234 -10.64 -10.68 30.08
C LEU A 234 -12.10 -10.49 30.49
N PRO A 235 -13.07 -10.53 29.56
CA PRO A 235 -14.47 -10.68 29.93
C PRO A 235 -14.59 -12.02 30.65
N PHE A 236 -14.96 -11.97 31.94
CA PHE A 236 -15.10 -13.10 32.87
C PHE A 236 -15.10 -14.49 32.21
N LEU A 237 -14.06 -15.28 32.49
CA LEU A 237 -14.07 -16.73 32.33
C LEU A 237 -15.20 -17.35 33.16
#